data_AF-A0A962ZIC8-F1
#
_entry.id   AF-A0A962ZIC8-F1
#
_cell.length_a   1.000
_cell.length_b   1.000
_cell.length_c   1.000
_cell.angle_alpha   90.00
_cell.angle_beta   90.00
_cell.angle_gamma   90.00
#
_symmetry.space_group_name_H-M   'P 1'
#
loop_
_entity.id
_entity.type
_entity.pdbx_description
1 polymer ?
#
loop_
_entity_poly.entity_id
_entity_poly.type
_entity_poly.pdbx_seq_one_letter_code
_entity_poly.pdbx_strand_id
1 'polypeptide(L)'
;LQPGNAEHDKALVTLARGDASEQVRAAACHYLADLSLLGQIEQQDRDATVRNAAAMQIQKLLAGTSPLSPSLENRLRLVNLTGNQKALAYVAEHSVDSTCREAAIARLEDPALLAHLALHGSDEPSRVAATARIDDIAVLKQLVRDARDKRAQRIARDRLKSLQQQQDAEQHAAARRAHLLQELDTHAGRSLDNLYGARLQQLRSAWDEVTGNASETEQQHAAGAMQRCQARLDERDQQLAQEQEQQQARHEQAAALDTLQQLVDEFRAEQWQELSSVRALVSTQK
;
A
#
# COMPACT_ATOMS: atom_id res chain seq x y z
N LEU A 1 -44.09 -32.21 -12.27
CA LEU A 1 -43.82 -31.47 -13.53
C LEU A 1 -42.44 -31.93 -14.03
N GLN A 2 -42.32 -32.32 -15.30
CA GLN A 2 -41.02 -32.71 -15.88
C GLN A 2 -40.29 -31.46 -16.38
N PRO A 3 -39.03 -31.22 -15.97
CA PRO A 3 -38.23 -30.09 -16.46
C PRO A 3 -37.95 -30.20 -17.97
N GLY A 4 -37.98 -29.07 -18.70
CA GLY A 4 -37.69 -29.02 -20.14
C GLY A 4 -38.91 -29.08 -21.06
N ASN A 5 -40.13 -29.11 -20.50
CA ASN A 5 -41.36 -28.82 -21.24
C ASN A 5 -41.71 -27.34 -21.04
N ALA A 6 -41.85 -26.60 -22.13
CA ALA A 6 -42.11 -25.15 -22.12
C ALA A 6 -43.37 -24.75 -21.32
N GLU A 7 -44.39 -25.61 -21.25
CA GLU A 7 -45.59 -25.34 -20.43
C GLU A 7 -45.31 -25.58 -18.94
N HIS A 8 -44.55 -26.62 -18.61
CA HIS A 8 -44.13 -26.88 -17.23
C HIS A 8 -43.18 -25.79 -16.72
N ASP A 9 -42.28 -25.28 -17.56
CA ASP A 9 -41.34 -24.23 -17.18
C ASP A 9 -42.08 -22.92 -16.90
N LYS A 10 -43.08 -22.55 -17.71
CA LYS A 10 -43.96 -21.41 -17.44
C LYS A 10 -44.76 -21.57 -16.14
N ALA A 11 -45.29 -22.77 -15.89
CA ALA A 11 -45.99 -23.06 -14.65
C ALA A 11 -45.05 -22.93 -13.43
N LEU A 12 -43.83 -23.47 -13.50
CA LEU A 12 -42.83 -23.37 -12.45
C LEU A 12 -42.42 -21.91 -12.16
N VAL A 13 -42.25 -21.08 -13.19
CA VAL A 13 -41.98 -19.64 -13.02
C VAL A 13 -43.14 -18.94 -12.31
N THR A 14 -44.38 -19.28 -12.67
CA THR A 14 -45.59 -18.70 -12.06
C THR A 14 -45.69 -19.08 -10.58
N LEU A 15 -45.49 -20.36 -10.28
CA LEU A 15 -45.50 -20.89 -8.91
C LEU A 15 -44.39 -20.24 -8.07
N ALA A 16 -43.15 -20.21 -8.57
CA ALA A 16 -42.01 -19.66 -7.85
C ALA A 16 -42.17 -18.17 -7.51
N ARG A 17 -42.85 -17.38 -8.35
CA ARG A 17 -43.04 -15.94 -8.15
C ARG A 17 -44.20 -15.56 -7.25
N GLY A 18 -45.29 -16.33 -7.29
CA GLY A 18 -46.58 -15.81 -6.84
C GLY A 18 -47.46 -16.76 -6.06
N ASP A 19 -47.04 -18.01 -5.85
CA ASP A 19 -47.86 -18.94 -5.07
C ASP A 19 -48.03 -18.45 -3.63
N ALA A 20 -49.24 -18.59 -3.09
CA ALA A 20 -49.57 -18.16 -1.74
C ALA A 20 -48.72 -18.92 -0.69
N SER A 21 -48.44 -20.19 -0.95
CA SER A 21 -47.66 -21.07 -0.08
C SER A 21 -46.15 -20.90 -0.33
N GLU A 22 -45.40 -20.55 0.72
CA GLU A 22 -43.94 -20.53 0.71
C GLU A 22 -43.34 -21.90 0.37
N GLN A 23 -43.98 -22.99 0.77
CA GLN A 23 -43.52 -24.34 0.46
C GLN A 23 -43.59 -24.63 -1.04
N VAL A 24 -44.67 -24.19 -1.71
CA VAL A 24 -44.82 -24.33 -3.16
C VAL A 24 -43.81 -23.45 -3.89
N ARG A 25 -43.60 -22.20 -3.45
CA ARG A 25 -42.57 -21.32 -4.05
C ARG A 25 -41.17 -21.91 -3.91
N ALA A 26 -40.81 -22.39 -2.71
CA ALA A 26 -39.53 -23.03 -2.45
C ALA A 26 -39.33 -24.30 -3.29
N ALA A 27 -40.36 -25.16 -3.38
CA ALA A 27 -40.31 -26.36 -4.21
C ALA A 27 -40.15 -26.03 -5.69
N ALA A 28 -40.84 -25.00 -6.19
CA ALA A 28 -40.72 -24.55 -7.57
C ALA A 28 -39.28 -24.09 -7.90
N CYS A 29 -38.59 -23.43 -6.96
CA CYS A 29 -37.20 -23.00 -7.14
C CYS A 29 -36.25 -24.15 -7.50
N HIS A 30 -36.46 -25.36 -6.96
CA HIS A 30 -35.60 -26.52 -7.25
C HIS A 30 -35.63 -26.98 -8.71
N TYR A 31 -36.64 -26.58 -9.47
CA TYR A 31 -36.81 -26.96 -10.87
C TYR A 31 -36.57 -25.80 -11.84
N LEU A 32 -36.10 -24.64 -11.36
CA LEU A 32 -35.73 -23.52 -12.22
C LEU A 32 -34.26 -23.63 -12.69
N ALA A 33 -34.04 -23.25 -13.94
CA ALA A 33 -32.72 -23.10 -14.56
C ALA A 33 -32.32 -21.62 -14.75
N ASP A 34 -33.29 -20.70 -14.67
CA ASP A 34 -33.05 -19.27 -14.85
C ASP A 34 -32.39 -18.67 -13.60
N LEU A 35 -31.07 -18.49 -13.68
CA LEU A 35 -30.25 -17.90 -12.62
C LEU A 35 -30.63 -16.44 -12.32
N SER A 36 -31.15 -15.69 -13.30
CA SER A 36 -31.56 -14.29 -13.08
C SER A 36 -32.83 -14.25 -12.24
N LEU A 37 -33.80 -15.11 -12.56
CA LEU A 37 -35.01 -15.27 -11.76
C LEU A 37 -34.69 -15.78 -10.35
N LEU A 38 -33.84 -16.80 -10.22
CA LEU A 38 -33.44 -17.32 -8.92
C LEU A 38 -32.74 -16.26 -8.09
N GLY A 39 -31.89 -15.42 -8.69
CA GLY A 39 -31.24 -14.30 -8.00
C GLY A 39 -32.25 -13.24 -7.53
N GLN A 40 -33.29 -12.96 -8.31
CA GLN A 40 -34.39 -12.08 -7.87
C GLN A 40 -35.14 -12.69 -6.68
N ILE A 41 -35.49 -13.98 -6.73
CA ILE A 41 -36.18 -14.67 -5.64
C ILE A 41 -35.31 -14.70 -4.37
N GLU A 42 -34.03 -15.04 -4.50
CA GLU A 42 -33.06 -15.03 -3.38
C GLU A 42 -33.01 -13.67 -2.68
N GLN A 43 -33.11 -12.57 -3.43
CA GLN A 43 -33.02 -11.23 -2.87
C GLN A 43 -34.35 -10.67 -2.36
N GLN A 44 -35.47 -11.04 -2.98
CA GLN A 44 -36.73 -10.31 -2.85
C GLN A 44 -37.88 -11.12 -2.24
N ASP A 45 -37.82 -12.45 -2.17
CA ASP A 45 -38.92 -13.22 -1.56
C ASP A 45 -39.04 -12.88 -0.08
N ARG A 46 -40.29 -12.71 0.38
CA ARG A 46 -40.62 -12.41 1.78
C ARG A 46 -40.18 -13.51 2.74
N ASP A 47 -40.23 -14.77 2.29
CA ASP A 47 -39.97 -15.93 3.12
C ASP A 47 -38.51 -16.41 3.00
N ALA A 48 -37.87 -16.63 4.15
CA ALA A 48 -36.47 -17.06 4.20
C ALA A 48 -36.24 -18.45 3.62
N THR A 49 -37.21 -19.35 3.73
CA THR A 49 -37.12 -20.72 3.18
C THR A 49 -37.08 -20.68 1.66
N VAL A 50 -37.85 -19.78 1.04
CA VAL A 50 -37.86 -19.59 -0.42
C VAL A 50 -36.55 -18.95 -0.88
N ARG A 51 -36.05 -17.92 -0.18
CA ARG A 51 -34.74 -17.31 -0.47
C ARG A 51 -33.62 -18.36 -0.41
N ASN A 52 -33.61 -19.20 0.63
CA ASN A 52 -32.62 -20.27 0.78
C ASN A 52 -32.76 -21.35 -0.30
N ALA A 53 -33.99 -21.70 -0.70
CA ALA A 53 -34.22 -22.66 -1.79
C ALA A 53 -33.68 -22.13 -3.13
N ALA A 54 -33.88 -20.84 -3.41
CA ALA A 54 -33.32 -20.18 -4.59
C ALA A 54 -31.79 -20.13 -4.56
N ALA A 55 -31.19 -19.72 -3.44
CA ALA A 55 -29.73 -19.70 -3.24
C ALA A 55 -29.11 -21.10 -3.43
N MET A 56 -29.72 -22.13 -2.85
CA MET A 56 -29.28 -23.51 -3.00
C MET A 56 -29.41 -23.99 -4.46
N GLN A 57 -30.45 -23.58 -5.19
CA GLN A 57 -30.57 -23.92 -6.59
C GLN A 57 -29.47 -23.25 -7.43
N ILE A 58 -29.19 -21.96 -7.19
CA ILE A 58 -28.06 -21.25 -7.83
C ILE A 58 -26.76 -22.02 -7.61
N GLN A 59 -26.48 -22.40 -6.36
CA GLN A 59 -25.32 -23.19 -5.98
C GLN A 59 -25.22 -24.51 -6.74
N LYS A 60 -26.31 -25.28 -6.83
CA LYS A 60 -26.35 -26.55 -7.57
C LYS A 60 -26.14 -26.37 -9.07
N LEU A 61 -26.74 -25.34 -9.66
CA LEU A 61 -26.59 -25.00 -11.08
C LEU A 61 -25.15 -24.59 -11.40
N LEU A 62 -24.50 -23.81 -10.53
CA LEU A 62 -23.09 -23.40 -10.69
C LEU A 62 -22.11 -24.55 -10.45
N ALA A 63 -22.42 -25.47 -9.54
CA ALA A 63 -21.60 -26.65 -9.25
C ALA A 63 -21.79 -27.78 -10.29
N GLY A 64 -22.76 -27.67 -11.20
CA GLY A 64 -23.05 -28.75 -12.14
C GLY A 64 -23.69 -29.98 -11.49
N THR A 65 -24.21 -29.87 -10.26
CA THR A 65 -24.83 -30.98 -9.52
C THR A 65 -26.33 -31.10 -9.79
N SER A 66 -26.90 -30.16 -10.55
CA SER A 66 -28.29 -30.21 -11.03
C SER A 66 -28.35 -30.68 -12.49
N PRO A 67 -29.35 -31.48 -12.90
CA PRO A 67 -29.56 -31.81 -14.31
C PRO A 67 -29.92 -30.58 -15.17
N LEU A 68 -30.35 -29.49 -14.53
CA LEU A 68 -30.66 -28.20 -15.17
C LEU A 68 -29.44 -27.29 -15.33
N SER A 69 -28.25 -27.75 -14.93
CA SER A 69 -27.06 -26.92 -14.91
C SER A 69 -26.68 -26.47 -16.34
N PRO A 70 -26.31 -25.19 -16.54
CA PRO A 70 -25.76 -24.72 -17.81
C PRO A 70 -24.51 -25.49 -18.24
N SER A 71 -24.07 -25.30 -19.48
CA SER A 71 -22.80 -25.86 -19.96
C SER A 71 -21.62 -25.49 -19.05
N LEU A 72 -20.58 -26.33 -19.04
CA LEU A 72 -19.35 -26.06 -18.27
C LEU A 72 -18.77 -24.67 -18.57
N GLU A 73 -18.72 -24.27 -19.84
CA GLU A 73 -18.26 -22.96 -20.26
C GLU A 73 -19.04 -21.82 -19.58
N ASN A 74 -20.38 -21.91 -19.59
CA ASN A 74 -21.24 -20.92 -18.95
C ASN A 74 -21.07 -20.93 -17.43
N ARG A 75 -20.99 -22.10 -16.80
CA ARG A 75 -20.75 -22.20 -15.35
C ARG A 75 -19.43 -21.56 -14.96
N LEU A 76 -18.35 -21.88 -15.67
CA LEU A 76 -17.02 -21.32 -15.42
C LEU A 76 -17.02 -19.79 -15.57
N ARG A 77 -17.68 -19.27 -16.60
CA ARG A 77 -17.87 -17.81 -16.77
C ARG A 77 -18.59 -17.20 -15.56
N LEU A 78 -19.67 -17.81 -15.09
CA LEU A 78 -20.45 -17.30 -13.97
C LEU A 78 -19.68 -17.39 -12.63
N VAL A 79 -18.95 -18.47 -12.39
CA VAL A 79 -18.06 -18.62 -11.22
C VAL A 79 -16.98 -17.53 -11.21
N ASN A 80 -16.44 -17.17 -12.39
CA ASN A 80 -15.46 -16.09 -12.51
C ASN A 80 -16.06 -14.67 -12.38
N LEU A 81 -17.38 -14.52 -12.42
CA LEU A 81 -18.04 -13.21 -12.27
C LEU A 81 -18.70 -13.02 -10.91
N THR A 82 -19.14 -14.10 -10.25
CA THR A 82 -19.85 -14.00 -8.98
C THR A 82 -18.96 -13.49 -7.86
N GLY A 83 -19.51 -12.59 -7.03
CA GLY A 83 -18.94 -12.17 -5.75
C GLY A 83 -19.58 -12.87 -4.55
N ASN A 84 -20.49 -13.82 -4.77
CA ASN A 84 -21.16 -14.54 -3.70
C ASN A 84 -20.23 -15.61 -3.11
N GLN A 85 -19.59 -15.30 -1.99
CA GLN A 85 -18.65 -16.20 -1.30
C GLN A 85 -19.28 -17.53 -0.88
N LYS A 86 -20.58 -17.57 -0.54
CA LYS A 86 -21.28 -18.83 -0.24
C LYS A 86 -21.44 -19.71 -1.47
N ALA A 87 -21.73 -19.10 -2.63
CA ALA A 87 -21.79 -19.83 -3.88
C ALA A 87 -20.41 -20.36 -4.31
N LEU A 88 -19.36 -19.54 -4.17
CA LEU A 88 -17.98 -19.96 -4.43
C LEU A 88 -17.57 -21.12 -3.51
N ALA A 89 -17.90 -21.06 -2.22
CA ALA A 89 -17.62 -22.13 -1.27
C ALA A 89 -18.30 -23.45 -1.69
N TYR A 90 -19.58 -23.38 -2.04
CA TYR A 90 -20.31 -24.56 -2.50
C TYR A 90 -19.70 -25.15 -3.78
N VAL A 91 -19.36 -24.31 -4.77
CA VAL A 91 -18.73 -24.75 -6.02
C VAL A 91 -17.36 -25.38 -5.76
N ALA A 92 -16.53 -24.77 -4.91
CA ALA A 92 -15.20 -25.28 -4.57
C ALA A 92 -15.25 -26.70 -3.97
N GLU A 93 -16.26 -26.97 -3.15
CA GLU A 93 -16.41 -28.26 -2.46
C GLU A 93 -17.16 -29.31 -3.28
N HIS A 94 -18.21 -28.91 -4.00
CA HIS A 94 -19.20 -29.84 -4.58
C HIS A 94 -19.22 -29.88 -6.11
N SER A 95 -18.51 -28.98 -6.80
CA SER A 95 -18.57 -28.97 -8.27
C SER A 95 -18.13 -30.30 -8.84
N VAL A 96 -18.82 -30.77 -9.87
CA VAL A 96 -18.45 -32.01 -10.59
C VAL A 96 -17.18 -31.81 -11.43
N ASP A 97 -16.95 -30.59 -11.93
CA ASP A 97 -15.79 -30.25 -12.74
C ASP A 97 -14.66 -29.65 -11.91
N SER A 98 -13.44 -30.17 -12.11
CA SER A 98 -12.20 -29.66 -11.47
C SER A 98 -11.97 -28.19 -11.80
N THR A 99 -12.19 -27.78 -13.05
CA THR A 99 -11.94 -26.41 -13.50
C THR A 99 -12.84 -25.40 -12.78
N CYS A 100 -14.10 -25.75 -12.50
CA CYS A 100 -14.98 -24.92 -11.68
C CYS A 100 -14.57 -24.90 -10.21
N ARG A 101 -14.12 -26.03 -9.63
CA ARG A 101 -13.56 -26.05 -8.27
C ARG A 101 -12.36 -25.13 -8.15
N GLU A 102 -11.38 -25.27 -9.03
CA GLU A 102 -10.16 -24.45 -9.05
C GLU A 102 -10.46 -22.96 -9.23
N ALA A 103 -11.39 -22.60 -10.14
CA ALA A 103 -11.81 -21.22 -10.34
C ALA A 103 -12.50 -20.62 -9.10
N ALA A 104 -13.34 -21.41 -8.43
CA ALA A 104 -13.97 -20.98 -7.18
C ALA A 104 -12.93 -20.82 -6.05
N ILE A 105 -12.04 -21.80 -5.90
CA ILE A 105 -10.92 -21.77 -4.95
C ILE A 105 -10.03 -20.57 -5.19
N ALA A 106 -9.81 -20.14 -6.42
CA ALA A 106 -9.01 -18.96 -6.73
C ALA A 106 -9.60 -17.63 -6.17
N ARG A 107 -10.90 -17.61 -5.87
CA ARG A 107 -11.66 -16.40 -5.49
C ARG A 107 -12.21 -16.43 -4.05
N LEU A 108 -12.07 -17.55 -3.34
CA LEU A 108 -12.52 -17.68 -1.95
C LEU A 108 -11.76 -16.75 -0.99
N GLU A 109 -12.45 -16.09 -0.07
CA GLU A 109 -11.77 -15.19 0.88
C GLU A 109 -11.62 -15.79 2.28
N ASP A 110 -12.39 -16.84 2.60
CA ASP A 110 -12.37 -17.49 3.91
C ASP A 110 -11.10 -18.34 4.10
N PRO A 111 -10.18 -17.93 5.01
CA PRO A 111 -8.94 -18.66 5.25
C PRO A 111 -9.17 -20.05 5.86
N ALA A 112 -10.22 -20.21 6.68
CA ALA A 112 -10.54 -21.49 7.31
C ALA A 112 -11.05 -22.49 6.27
N LEU A 113 -11.87 -22.04 5.33
CA LEU A 113 -12.32 -22.86 4.22
C LEU A 113 -11.16 -23.23 3.27
N LEU A 114 -10.25 -22.30 2.97
CA LEU A 114 -9.05 -22.61 2.18
C LEU A 114 -8.17 -23.66 2.87
N ALA A 115 -7.97 -23.56 4.18
CA ALA A 115 -7.26 -24.58 4.95
C ALA A 115 -7.97 -25.94 4.90
N HIS A 116 -9.29 -25.95 5.05
CA HIS A 116 -10.11 -27.16 4.94
C HIS A 116 -9.95 -27.82 3.55
N LEU A 117 -10.09 -27.05 2.48
CA LEU A 117 -9.96 -27.54 1.11
C LEU A 117 -8.53 -28.00 0.78
N ALA A 118 -7.51 -27.39 1.36
CA ALA A 118 -6.12 -27.83 1.19
C ALA A 118 -5.86 -29.21 1.82
N LEU A 119 -6.49 -29.50 2.96
CA LEU A 119 -6.35 -30.77 3.68
C LEU A 119 -7.29 -31.86 3.15
N HIS A 120 -8.54 -31.50 2.84
CA HIS A 120 -9.65 -32.42 2.63
C HIS A 120 -10.31 -32.31 1.27
N GLY A 121 -9.82 -31.43 0.38
CA GLY A 121 -10.35 -31.27 -0.97
C GLY A 121 -10.44 -32.61 -1.71
N SER A 122 -11.49 -32.76 -2.52
CA SER A 122 -11.88 -34.03 -3.15
C SER A 122 -10.80 -34.61 -4.08
N ASP A 123 -10.04 -33.75 -4.76
CA ASP A 123 -8.97 -34.13 -5.68
C ASP A 123 -7.67 -33.33 -5.46
N GLU A 124 -6.59 -33.82 -6.08
CA GLU A 124 -5.27 -33.17 -5.98
C GLU A 124 -5.28 -31.72 -6.51
N PRO A 125 -5.89 -31.39 -7.67
CA PRO A 125 -5.96 -30.01 -8.15
C PRO A 125 -6.58 -29.04 -7.16
N SER A 126 -7.69 -29.41 -6.51
CA SER A 126 -8.34 -28.55 -5.51
C SER A 126 -7.45 -28.35 -4.28
N ARG A 127 -6.84 -29.43 -3.76
CA ARG A 127 -5.92 -29.32 -2.61
C ARG A 127 -4.71 -28.45 -2.91
N VAL A 128 -4.15 -28.59 -4.12
CA VAL A 128 -3.04 -27.78 -4.62
C VAL A 128 -3.44 -26.31 -4.77
N ALA A 129 -4.58 -26.03 -5.41
CA ALA A 129 -5.09 -24.68 -5.61
C ALA A 129 -5.35 -23.97 -4.26
N ALA A 130 -5.94 -24.69 -3.30
CA ALA A 130 -6.22 -24.15 -1.97
C ALA A 130 -4.91 -23.89 -1.20
N THR A 131 -3.96 -24.83 -1.23
CA THR A 131 -2.64 -24.69 -0.59
C THR A 131 -1.88 -23.46 -1.09
N ALA A 132 -1.95 -23.17 -2.39
CA ALA A 132 -1.27 -22.02 -2.99
C ALA A 132 -1.76 -20.67 -2.42
N ARG A 133 -2.99 -20.62 -1.89
CA ARG A 133 -3.63 -19.41 -1.39
C ARG A 133 -3.54 -19.21 0.11
N ILE A 134 -2.89 -20.12 0.84
CA ILE A 134 -2.75 -20.00 2.29
C ILE A 134 -1.60 -19.03 2.60
N ASP A 135 -1.89 -18.07 3.47
CA ASP A 135 -0.92 -17.11 4.03
C ASP A 135 -0.63 -17.36 5.52
N ASP A 136 -1.26 -18.37 6.13
CA ASP A 136 -1.04 -18.73 7.52
C ASP A 136 0.15 -19.72 7.67
N ILE A 137 1.18 -19.28 8.39
CA ILE A 137 2.40 -20.05 8.65
C ILE A 137 2.13 -21.36 9.39
N ALA A 138 1.21 -21.37 10.36
CA ALA A 138 0.88 -22.57 11.12
C ALA A 138 0.17 -23.60 10.24
N VAL A 139 -0.77 -23.15 9.40
CA VAL A 139 -1.46 -24.02 8.45
C VAL A 139 -0.48 -24.56 7.39
N LEU A 140 0.43 -23.74 6.87
CA LEU A 140 1.45 -24.21 5.93
C LEU A 140 2.39 -25.23 6.56
N LYS A 141 2.80 -25.04 7.82
CA LYS A 141 3.60 -26.03 8.58
C LYS A 141 2.84 -27.36 8.77
N GLN A 142 1.52 -27.30 8.97
CA GLN A 142 0.69 -28.51 9.01
C GLN A 142 0.68 -29.19 7.64
N LEU A 143 0.41 -28.46 6.56
CA LEU A 143 0.37 -29.01 5.20
C LEU A 143 1.71 -29.61 4.75
N VAL A 144 2.85 -29.03 5.13
CA VAL A 144 4.17 -29.63 4.84
C VAL A 144 4.32 -31.03 5.45
N ARG A 145 3.69 -31.29 6.61
CA ARG A 145 3.76 -32.56 7.32
C ARG A 145 2.67 -33.54 6.88
N ASP A 146 1.45 -33.05 6.76
CA ASP A 146 0.24 -33.87 6.73
C ASP A 146 -0.47 -33.86 5.37
N ALA A 147 -0.07 -32.99 4.42
CA ALA A 147 -0.75 -32.95 3.13
C ALA A 147 -0.60 -34.27 2.38
N ARG A 148 -1.70 -34.71 1.77
CA ARG A 148 -1.80 -36.00 1.07
C ARG A 148 -0.90 -36.08 -0.16
N ASP A 149 -0.77 -34.98 -0.90
CA ASP A 149 -0.07 -34.95 -2.18
C ASP A 149 1.31 -34.30 -2.08
N LYS A 150 2.29 -34.90 -2.76
CA LYS A 150 3.65 -34.35 -2.85
C LYS A 150 3.68 -32.94 -3.45
N ARG A 151 2.76 -32.65 -4.39
CA ARG A 151 2.65 -31.32 -5.02
C ARG A 151 2.16 -30.27 -4.03
N ALA A 152 1.12 -30.58 -3.26
CA ALA A 152 0.62 -29.71 -2.19
C ALA A 152 1.71 -29.47 -1.12
N GLN A 153 2.41 -30.52 -0.66
CA GLN A 153 3.53 -30.39 0.28
C GLN A 153 4.65 -29.47 -0.23
N ARG A 154 5.00 -29.57 -1.53
CA ARG A 154 6.01 -28.70 -2.15
C ARG A 154 5.57 -27.23 -2.14
N ILE A 155 4.34 -26.96 -2.60
CA ILE A 155 3.78 -25.61 -2.63
C ILE A 155 3.69 -25.02 -1.22
N ALA A 156 3.26 -25.82 -0.23
CA ALA A 156 3.21 -25.40 1.16
C ALA A 156 4.59 -24.99 1.69
N ARG A 157 5.65 -25.75 1.35
CA ARG A 157 7.03 -25.45 1.74
C ARG A 157 7.54 -24.16 1.10
N ASP A 158 7.27 -23.98 -0.20
CA ASP A 158 7.72 -22.80 -0.95
C ASP A 158 7.02 -21.53 -0.44
N ARG A 159 5.70 -21.61 -0.18
CA ARG A 159 4.93 -20.51 0.43
C ARG A 159 5.40 -20.20 1.84
N LEU A 160 5.61 -21.21 2.68
CA LEU A 160 6.14 -21.04 4.03
C LEU A 160 7.50 -20.33 4.02
N LYS A 161 8.41 -20.76 3.13
CA LYS A 161 9.72 -20.12 2.96
C LYS A 161 9.59 -18.66 2.52
N SER A 162 8.74 -18.38 1.54
CA SER A 162 8.52 -17.01 1.04
C SER A 162 7.97 -16.09 2.12
N LEU A 163 6.99 -16.56 2.91
CA LEU A 163 6.40 -15.76 3.99
C LEU A 163 7.39 -15.52 5.13
N GLN A 164 8.19 -16.52 5.49
CA GLN A 164 9.24 -16.35 6.49
C GLN A 164 10.29 -15.33 6.02
N GLN A 165 10.72 -15.41 4.77
CA GLN A 165 11.66 -14.45 4.19
C GLN A 165 11.11 -13.02 4.17
N GLN A 166 9.82 -12.85 3.86
CA GLN A 166 9.15 -11.54 3.92
C GLN A 166 9.08 -11.01 5.34
N GLN A 167 8.74 -11.85 6.33
CA GLN A 167 8.71 -11.45 7.75
C GLN A 167 10.10 -11.08 8.26
N ASP A 168 11.12 -11.89 7.96
CA ASP A 168 12.50 -11.63 8.39
C ASP A 168 13.02 -10.33 7.74
N ALA A 169 12.77 -10.14 6.44
CA ALA A 169 13.15 -8.92 5.73
C ALA A 169 12.46 -7.67 6.30
N GLU A 170 11.17 -7.75 6.62
CA GLU A 170 10.45 -6.64 7.26
C GLU A 170 10.98 -6.35 8.66
N GLN A 171 11.27 -7.38 9.47
CA GLN A 171 11.88 -7.21 10.79
C GLN A 171 13.26 -6.53 10.70
N HIS A 172 14.08 -6.94 9.74
CA HIS A 172 15.38 -6.30 9.49
C HIS A 172 15.21 -4.84 9.03
N ALA A 173 14.26 -4.56 8.14
CA ALA A 173 13.95 -3.21 7.69
C ALA A 173 13.45 -2.34 8.85
N ALA A 174 12.57 -2.86 9.69
CA ALA A 174 12.05 -2.18 10.89
C ALA A 174 13.17 -1.87 11.90
N ALA A 175 14.05 -2.83 12.18
CA ALA A 175 15.21 -2.61 13.04
C ALA A 175 16.15 -1.54 12.46
N ARG A 176 16.37 -1.56 11.13
CA ARG A 176 17.17 -0.54 10.44
C ARG A 176 16.54 0.84 10.53
N ARG A 177 15.23 0.96 10.33
CA ARG A 177 14.49 2.23 10.50
C ARG A 177 14.63 2.77 11.92
N ALA A 178 14.37 1.93 12.94
CA ALA A 178 14.52 2.34 14.34
C ALA A 178 15.93 2.84 14.66
N HIS A 179 16.96 2.16 14.15
CA HIS A 179 18.35 2.61 14.31
C HIS A 179 18.60 3.96 13.62
N LEU A 180 18.13 4.14 12.39
CA LEU A 180 18.30 5.40 11.65
C LEU A 180 17.59 6.58 12.33
N LEU A 181 16.41 6.37 12.91
CA LEU A 181 15.71 7.39 13.70
C LEU A 181 16.54 7.80 14.91
N GLN A 182 17.12 6.84 15.63
CA GLN A 182 18.01 7.13 16.76
C GLN A 182 19.28 7.89 16.32
N GLU A 183 19.87 7.51 15.18
CA GLU A 183 21.02 8.23 14.62
C GLU A 183 20.65 9.67 14.21
N LEU A 184 19.48 9.87 13.59
CA LEU A 184 18.96 11.18 13.21
C LEU A 184 18.74 12.07 14.43
N ASP A 185 18.13 11.55 15.50
CA ASP A 185 17.94 12.31 16.74
C ASP A 185 19.27 12.68 17.40
N THR A 186 20.20 11.73 17.45
CA THR A 186 21.55 11.97 17.99
C THR A 186 22.29 13.03 17.16
N HIS A 187 22.18 12.96 15.84
CA HIS A 187 22.78 13.92 14.92
C HIS A 187 22.12 15.31 15.07
N ALA A 188 20.80 15.37 15.24
CA ALA A 188 20.07 16.60 15.50
C ALA A 188 20.52 17.29 16.80
N GLY A 189 21.05 16.55 17.78
CA GLY A 189 21.61 17.09 19.03
C GLY A 189 23.09 17.46 18.98
N ARG A 190 23.85 17.02 17.97
CA ARG A 190 25.31 17.26 17.87
C ARG A 190 25.64 18.73 17.57
N SER A 191 26.86 19.16 17.91
CA SER A 191 27.43 20.44 17.45
C SER A 191 27.67 20.45 15.94
N LEU A 192 27.47 21.60 15.30
CA LEU A 192 27.72 21.77 13.86
C LEU A 192 29.23 21.79 13.60
N ASP A 193 29.68 20.91 12.71
CA ASP A 193 31.03 20.87 12.17
C ASP A 193 30.99 20.76 10.64
N ASN A 194 32.15 20.82 9.98
CA ASN A 194 32.23 20.81 8.52
C ASN A 194 31.68 19.52 7.87
N LEU A 195 31.54 18.43 8.65
CA LEU A 195 31.03 17.14 8.17
C LEU A 195 29.54 16.95 8.45
N TYR A 196 28.91 17.85 9.20
CA TYR A 196 27.54 17.74 9.64
C TYR A 196 26.57 17.59 8.45
N GLY A 197 26.64 18.51 7.48
CA GLY A 197 25.77 18.48 6.30
C GLY A 197 25.94 17.21 5.46
N ALA A 198 27.18 16.76 5.24
CA ALA A 198 27.45 15.53 4.50
C ALA A 198 26.86 14.29 5.23
N ARG A 199 26.98 14.23 6.56
CA ARG A 199 26.39 13.15 7.36
C ARG A 199 24.87 13.17 7.33
N LEU A 200 24.25 14.36 7.40
CA LEU A 200 22.80 14.51 7.26
C LEU A 200 22.30 13.96 5.92
N GLN A 201 22.98 14.26 4.82
CA GLN A 201 22.63 13.72 3.48
C GLN A 201 22.76 12.19 3.42
N GLN A 202 23.78 11.60 4.04
CA GLN A 202 23.91 10.14 4.14
C GLN A 202 22.77 9.50 4.93
N LEU A 203 22.36 10.12 6.05
CA LEU A 203 21.25 9.62 6.86
C LEU A 203 19.93 9.74 6.10
N ARG A 204 19.74 10.81 5.32
CA ARG A 204 18.58 11.00 4.45
C ARG A 204 18.51 9.92 3.36
N SER A 205 19.60 9.68 2.63
CA SER A 205 19.63 8.64 1.60
C SER A 205 19.39 7.25 2.21
N ALA A 206 20.01 6.95 3.35
CA ALA A 206 19.82 5.68 4.05
C ALA A 206 18.38 5.51 4.56
N TRP A 207 17.71 6.59 4.96
CA TRP A 207 16.29 6.58 5.33
C TRP A 207 15.42 6.29 4.11
N ASP A 208 15.63 7.02 3.01
CA ASP A 208 14.86 6.90 1.77
C ASP A 208 14.83 5.44 1.25
N GLU A 209 15.95 4.72 1.35
CA GLU A 209 16.07 3.30 1.00
C GLU A 209 15.16 2.36 1.80
N VAL A 210 14.78 2.72 3.04
CA VAL A 210 14.01 1.85 3.96
C VAL A 210 12.61 2.37 4.27
N THR A 211 12.14 3.39 3.55
CA THR A 211 10.82 4.04 3.79
C THR A 211 9.60 3.22 3.40
N GLY A 212 9.72 2.20 2.55
CA GLY A 212 8.59 1.56 1.87
C GLY A 212 7.42 1.12 2.78
N ASN A 213 7.74 0.47 3.91
CA ASN A 213 6.75 0.02 4.91
C ASN A 213 6.81 0.84 6.22
N ALA A 214 7.41 2.03 6.20
CA ALA A 214 7.47 2.89 7.37
C ALA A 214 6.07 3.39 7.74
N SER A 215 5.73 3.28 9.03
CA SER A 215 4.50 3.85 9.59
C SER A 215 4.48 5.38 9.47
N GLU A 216 3.30 5.97 9.50
CA GLU A 216 3.13 7.42 9.44
C GLU A 216 3.90 8.13 10.59
N THR A 217 3.93 7.53 11.78
CA THR A 217 4.69 8.03 12.93
C THR A 217 6.19 8.03 12.70
N GLU A 218 6.73 6.96 12.10
CA GLU A 218 8.16 6.86 11.77
C GLU A 218 8.54 7.91 10.70
N GLN A 219 7.69 8.10 9.69
CA GLN A 219 7.91 9.10 8.65
C GLN A 219 7.91 10.53 9.21
N GLN A 220 6.95 10.86 10.07
CA GLN A 220 6.87 12.17 10.73
C GLN A 220 8.07 12.42 11.64
N HIS A 221 8.53 11.41 12.38
CA HIS A 221 9.71 11.52 13.25
C HIS A 221 10.96 11.81 12.41
N ALA A 222 11.24 11.01 11.38
CA ALA A 222 12.37 11.24 10.49
C ALA A 222 12.33 12.63 9.85
N ALA A 223 11.19 13.02 9.29
CA ALA A 223 11.02 14.33 8.66
C ALA A 223 11.27 15.48 9.65
N GLY A 224 10.72 15.37 10.87
CA GLY A 224 10.94 16.36 11.91
C GLY A 224 12.41 16.46 12.35
N ALA A 225 13.10 15.33 12.51
CA ALA A 225 14.52 15.32 12.83
C ALA A 225 15.37 15.95 11.72
N MET A 226 15.13 15.58 10.46
CA MET A 226 15.83 16.15 9.31
C MET A 226 15.58 17.65 9.17
N GLN A 227 14.34 18.12 9.37
CA GLN A 227 14.00 19.54 9.31
C GLN A 227 14.73 20.34 10.39
N ARG A 228 14.83 19.82 11.62
CA ARG A 228 15.62 20.47 12.69
C ARG A 228 17.10 20.58 12.31
N CYS A 229 17.68 19.53 11.75
CA CYS A 229 19.08 19.54 11.29
C CYS A 229 19.29 20.57 10.18
N GLN A 230 18.38 20.63 9.20
CA GLN A 230 18.48 21.57 8.08
C GLN A 230 18.36 23.03 8.55
N ALA A 231 17.38 23.34 9.42
CA ALA A 231 17.22 24.68 9.96
C ALA A 231 18.49 25.18 10.68
N ARG A 232 19.18 24.29 11.42
CA ARG A 232 20.45 24.61 12.08
C ARG A 232 21.59 24.90 11.12
N LEU A 233 21.65 24.23 9.97
CA LEU A 233 22.62 24.53 8.91
C LEU A 233 22.32 25.88 8.27
N ASP A 234 21.05 26.12 7.93
CA ASP A 234 20.62 27.36 7.31
C ASP A 234 20.88 28.57 8.23
N GLU A 235 20.62 28.44 9.53
CA GLU A 235 20.95 29.46 10.55
C GLU A 235 22.45 29.75 10.61
N ARG A 236 23.30 28.71 10.51
CA ARG A 236 24.76 28.87 10.54
C ARG A 236 25.28 29.58 9.29
N ASP A 237 24.76 29.22 8.13
CA ASP A 237 25.12 29.85 6.86
C ASP A 237 24.68 31.32 6.83
N GLN A 238 23.49 31.63 7.36
CA GLN A 238 23.02 33.01 7.53
C GLN A 238 23.93 33.82 8.47
N GLN A 239 24.36 33.24 9.59
CA GLN A 239 25.30 33.89 10.52
C GLN A 239 26.64 34.19 9.84
N LEU A 240 27.20 33.22 9.09
CA LEU A 240 28.45 33.42 8.35
C LEU A 240 28.32 34.53 7.30
N ALA A 241 27.22 34.56 6.55
CA ALA A 241 26.96 35.59 5.55
C ALA A 241 26.85 36.98 6.19
N GLN A 242 26.14 37.10 7.31
CA GLN A 242 26.03 38.35 8.06
C GLN A 242 27.38 38.82 8.62
N GLU A 243 28.20 37.91 9.16
CA GLU A 243 29.55 38.23 9.64
C GLU A 243 30.44 38.76 8.50
N GLN A 244 30.38 38.13 7.33
CA GLN A 244 31.13 38.56 6.13
C GLN A 244 30.66 39.93 5.63
N GLU A 245 29.35 40.15 5.54
CA GLU A 245 28.78 41.44 5.14
C GLU A 245 29.18 42.57 6.10
N GLN A 246 29.13 42.32 7.42
CA GLN A 246 29.58 43.29 8.42
C GLN A 246 31.08 43.57 8.33
N GLN A 247 31.91 42.54 8.10
CA GLN A 247 33.35 42.72 7.92
C GLN A 247 33.64 43.53 6.65
N GLN A 248 32.96 43.24 5.54
CA GLN A 248 33.10 43.97 4.30
C GLN A 248 32.67 45.44 4.46
N ALA A 249 31.52 45.69 5.09
CA ALA A 249 31.05 47.05 5.39
C ALA A 249 32.05 47.83 6.27
N ARG A 250 32.64 47.19 7.28
CA ARG A 250 33.71 47.81 8.11
C ARG A 250 34.95 48.12 7.27
N HIS A 251 35.35 47.21 6.38
CA HIS A 251 36.51 47.42 5.53
C HIS A 251 36.28 48.55 4.52
N GLU A 252 35.09 48.66 3.95
CA GLU A 252 34.67 49.75 3.07
C GLU A 252 34.63 51.09 3.81
N GLN A 253 34.09 51.13 5.03
CA GLN A 253 34.10 52.34 5.88
C GLN A 253 35.54 52.80 6.18
N ALA A 254 36.43 51.87 6.54
CA ALA A 254 37.82 52.18 6.80
C ALA A 254 38.53 52.74 5.56
N ALA A 255 38.29 52.16 4.38
CA ALA A 255 38.84 52.66 3.11
C ALA A 255 38.28 54.05 2.74
N ALA A 256 36.99 54.30 2.99
CA ALA A 256 36.38 55.61 2.76
C ALA A 256 36.96 56.69 3.69
N LEU A 257 37.19 56.36 4.97
CA LEU A 257 37.84 57.27 5.92
C LEU A 257 39.26 57.60 5.49
N ASP A 258 40.06 56.62 5.07
CA ASP A 258 41.42 56.85 4.58
C ASP A 258 41.43 57.77 3.35
N THR A 259 40.50 57.54 2.40
CA THR A 259 40.34 58.39 1.21
C THR A 259 39.97 59.83 1.59
N LEU A 260 39.01 60.01 2.52
CA LEU A 260 38.64 61.35 3.01
C LEU A 260 39.81 62.04 3.70
N GLN A 261 40.64 61.28 4.43
CA GLN A 261 41.79 61.82 5.13
C GLN A 261 42.89 62.27 4.15
N GLN A 262 43.15 61.49 3.10
CA GLN A 262 44.02 61.88 1.99
C GLN A 262 43.54 63.18 1.32
N LEU A 263 42.24 63.29 1.01
CA LEU A 263 41.67 64.50 0.43
C LEU A 263 41.81 65.72 1.35
N VAL A 264 41.60 65.55 2.67
CA VAL A 264 41.80 66.64 3.65
C VAL A 264 43.26 67.08 3.69
N ASP A 265 44.20 66.13 3.65
CA ASP A 265 45.64 66.44 3.64
C ASP A 265 46.07 67.13 2.34
N GLU A 266 45.53 66.72 1.19
CA GLU A 266 45.70 67.41 -0.10
C GLU A 266 45.16 68.84 -0.07
N PHE A 267 43.91 69.04 0.38
CA PHE A 267 43.31 70.37 0.50
C PHE A 267 44.09 71.28 1.46
N ARG A 268 44.61 70.74 2.57
CA ARG A 268 45.48 71.49 3.48
C ARG A 268 46.78 71.87 2.78
N ALA A 269 47.43 70.94 2.08
CA ALA A 269 48.67 71.22 1.35
C ALA A 269 48.47 72.31 0.29
N GLU A 270 47.37 72.27 -0.47
CA GLU A 270 47.01 73.31 -1.44
C GLU A 270 46.74 74.68 -0.79
N GLN A 271 45.98 74.73 0.31
CA GLN A 271 45.75 75.99 1.04
C GLN A 271 47.05 76.58 1.63
N TRP A 272 47.98 75.75 2.10
CA TRP A 272 49.30 76.19 2.53
C TRP A 272 50.16 76.72 1.38
N GLN A 273 50.03 76.15 0.17
CA GLN A 273 50.67 76.67 -1.04
C GLN A 273 50.07 78.01 -1.48
N GLU A 274 48.75 78.19 -1.43
CA GLU A 274 48.12 79.48 -1.71
C GLU A 274 48.52 80.56 -0.69
N LEU A 275 48.49 80.25 0.61
CA LEU A 275 48.89 81.20 1.64
C LEU A 275 50.39 81.54 1.58
N SER A 276 51.25 80.59 1.23
CA SER A 276 52.69 80.85 1.07
C SER A 276 53.00 81.62 -0.21
N SER A 277 52.26 81.41 -1.31
CA SER A 277 52.40 82.23 -2.52
C SER A 277 51.93 83.68 -2.29
N VAL A 278 50.83 83.88 -1.55
CA VAL A 278 50.40 85.21 -1.09
C VAL A 278 51.44 85.84 -0.15
N ARG A 279 52.01 85.07 0.78
CA ARG A 279 53.06 85.56 1.69
C ARG A 279 54.36 85.90 0.97
N ALA A 280 54.72 85.12 -0.05
CA ALA A 280 55.86 85.39 -0.93
C ALA A 280 55.65 86.68 -1.72
N LEU A 281 54.45 86.87 -2.30
CA LEU A 281 54.06 88.10 -2.99
C LEU A 281 54.05 89.34 -2.07
N VAL A 282 53.71 89.19 -0.78
CA VAL A 282 53.78 90.28 0.20
C VAL A 282 55.23 90.56 0.63
N SER A 283 56.09 89.54 0.68
CA SER A 283 57.51 89.71 1.05
C SER A 283 58.37 90.36 -0.03
N THR A 284 57.95 90.35 -1.30
CA THR A 284 58.64 90.99 -2.43
C THR A 284 58.24 92.47 -2.63
N GLN A 285 57.37 93.02 -1.78
CA GLN A 285 56.91 94.42 -1.81
C GLN A 285 57.65 95.36 -0.83
N LYS A 286 58.86 95.04 -0.39
CA LYS A 286 59.76 95.98 0.33
C LYS A 286 61.00 96.28 -0.50
#